data_AF-A0A5J5FXW4-F1
#
_entry.id   AF-A0A5J5FXW4-F1
#
_cell.length_a   1.000
_cell.length_b   1.000
_cell.length_c   1.000
_cell.angle_alpha   90.00
_cell.angle_beta   90.00
_cell.angle_gamma   90.00
#
_symmetry.space_group_name_H-M   'P 1'
#
loop_
_entity.id
_entity.type
_entity.pdbx_description
1 polymer ?
#
loop_
_entity_poly.entity_id
_entity_poly.type
_entity_poly.pdbx_seq_one_letter_code
_entity_poly.pdbx_strand_id
1 'polypeptide(L)'
;MITQEKALQIARDYAEQYGRGWDDRYHAASPITLKGEPVWMVSTSDIEYSDELPWMMEHMPNPSYYYISMVEGKCIAIGSRPDEFKRVNEDGFS
;
A
#
# COMPACT_ATOMS: atom_id res chain seq x y z
N MET A 1 -9.34 2.31 17.16
CA MET A 1 -9.06 2.22 15.72
C MET A 1 -7.97 3.21 15.38
N ILE A 2 -7.07 2.89 14.46
CA ILE A 2 -6.00 3.81 14.04
C ILE A 2 -6.53 4.92 13.11
N THR A 3 -5.85 6.07 13.11
CA THR A 3 -6.19 7.19 12.24
C THR A 3 -5.77 6.94 10.79
N GLN A 4 -6.26 7.79 9.88
CA GLN A 4 -5.89 7.76 8.47
C GLN A 4 -4.39 8.00 8.28
N GLU A 5 -3.82 8.98 9.00
CA GLU A 5 -2.38 9.31 8.93
C GLU A 5 -1.54 8.13 9.41
N LYS A 6 -1.97 7.45 10.48
CA LYS A 6 -1.25 6.28 10.98
C LYS A 6 -1.31 5.12 9.98
N ALA A 7 -2.42 4.95 9.28
CA ALA A 7 -2.55 3.94 8.23
C ALA A 7 -1.63 4.22 7.03
N LEU A 8 -1.52 5.49 6.61
CA LEU A 8 -0.58 5.91 5.56
C LEU A 8 0.87 5.61 5.96
N GLN A 9 1.25 5.92 7.21
CA GLN A 9 2.60 5.61 7.70
C GLN A 9 2.88 4.10 7.69
N ILE A 10 1.94 3.27 8.18
CA ILE A 10 2.12 1.81 8.20
C ILE A 10 2.24 1.26 6.76
N ALA A 11 1.46 1.78 5.82
CA ALA A 11 1.54 1.35 4.42
C ALA A 11 2.89 1.73 3.79
N ARG A 12 3.40 2.94 4.05
CA ARG A 12 4.74 3.38 3.62
C ARG A 12 5.82 2.47 4.19
N ASP A 13 5.82 2.26 5.51
CA ASP A 13 6.83 1.43 6.18
C ASP A 13 6.84 0.00 5.60
N TYR A 14 5.64 -0.54 5.31
CA TYR A 14 5.49 -1.85 4.67
C TYR A 14 6.01 -1.84 3.22
N ALA A 15 5.68 -0.81 2.44
CA ALA A 15 6.15 -0.67 1.06
C ALA A 15 7.68 -0.64 0.96
N GLU A 16 8.32 0.13 1.83
CA GLU A 16 9.77 0.25 1.95
C GLU A 16 10.40 -1.07 2.40
N GLN A 17 9.81 -1.74 3.41
CA GLN A 17 10.34 -3.01 3.94
C GLN A 17 10.32 -4.15 2.90
N TYR A 18 9.30 -4.20 2.03
CA TYR A 18 9.07 -5.32 1.11
C TYR A 18 9.27 -4.96 -0.38
N GLY A 19 9.78 -3.76 -0.69
CA GLY A 19 10.06 -3.32 -2.05
C GLY A 19 8.83 -3.29 -2.96
N ARG A 20 7.68 -2.83 -2.43
CA ARG A 20 6.38 -2.86 -3.15
C ARG A 20 5.95 -1.54 -3.78
N GLY A 21 6.87 -0.57 -3.79
CA GLY A 21 6.65 0.74 -4.42
C GLY A 21 5.76 1.65 -3.57
N TRP A 22 6.15 2.93 -3.52
CA TRP A 22 5.45 3.97 -2.79
C TRP A 22 5.63 5.31 -3.49
N ASP A 23 4.53 5.99 -3.80
CA ASP A 23 4.55 7.34 -4.34
C ASP A 23 4.30 8.35 -3.21
N ASP A 24 5.37 9.05 -2.81
CA ASP A 24 5.33 10.09 -1.79
C ASP A 24 4.44 11.29 -2.15
N ARG A 25 4.11 11.49 -3.43
CA ARG A 25 3.27 12.60 -3.91
C ARG A 25 1.82 12.18 -4.09
N TYR A 26 1.57 10.93 -4.46
CA TYR A 26 0.24 10.41 -4.77
C TYR A 26 -0.08 9.15 -3.96
N HIS A 27 -0.67 9.37 -2.79
CA HIS A 27 -1.23 8.33 -1.95
C HIS A 27 -2.51 8.81 -1.27
N ALA A 28 -3.46 7.90 -1.07
CA ALA A 28 -4.71 8.20 -0.38
C ALA A 28 -5.15 6.99 0.44
N ALA A 29 -5.78 7.24 1.58
CA ALA A 29 -6.35 6.22 2.45
C ALA A 29 -7.87 6.40 2.52
N SER A 30 -8.61 5.34 2.24
CA SER A 30 -10.07 5.30 2.31
C SER A 30 -10.55 4.18 3.25
N PRO A 31 -11.57 4.41 4.09
CA PRO A 31 -12.09 3.39 4.97
C PRO A 31 -12.95 2.40 4.18
N ILE A 32 -12.69 1.10 4.32
CA ILE A 32 -13.50 0.04 3.70
C ILE A 32 -13.69 -1.15 4.66
N THR A 33 -14.60 -2.06 4.31
CA THR A 33 -14.78 -3.34 4.99
C THR A 33 -14.21 -4.46 4.12
N LEU A 34 -13.13 -5.10 4.56
CA LEU A 34 -12.49 -6.22 3.85
C LEU A 34 -12.88 -7.54 4.50
N LYS A 35 -13.76 -8.32 3.87
CA LYS A 35 -14.25 -9.61 4.40
C LYS A 35 -14.77 -9.53 5.85
N GLY A 36 -15.41 -8.41 6.21
CA GLY A 36 -15.95 -8.16 7.55
C GLY A 36 -14.98 -7.47 8.52
N GLU A 37 -13.71 -7.29 8.14
CA GLU A 37 -12.74 -6.54 8.95
C GLU A 37 -12.70 -5.06 8.52
N PRO A 38 -12.76 -4.11 9.46
CA PRO A 38 -12.61 -2.69 9.14
C PRO A 38 -11.14 -2.38 8.83
N VAL A 39 -10.88 -1.86 7.63
CA VAL A 39 -9.52 -1.55 7.16
C VAL A 39 -9.45 -0.18 6.52
N TRP A 40 -8.26 0.42 6.57
CA TRP A 40 -7.88 1.50 5.66
C TRP A 40 -7.31 0.88 4.38
N MET A 41 -7.93 1.13 3.24
CA MET A 41 -7.36 0.85 1.94
C MET A 41 -6.50 2.05 1.52
N VAL A 42 -5.20 1.85 1.45
CA VAL A 42 -4.23 2.83 0.96
C VAL A 42 -3.94 2.54 -0.51
N SER A 43 -4.24 3.49 -1.38
CA SER A 43 -3.94 3.43 -2.82
C SER A 43 -2.77 4.35 -3.15
N THR A 44 -1.79 3.83 -3.89
CA THR A 44 -0.63 4.57 -4.40
C THR A 44 -0.15 3.92 -5.72
N SER A 45 1.06 4.25 -6.17
CA SER A 45 1.72 3.58 -7.28
C SER A 45 3.17 3.24 -6.96
N ASP A 46 3.76 2.33 -7.73
CA ASP A 46 5.17 1.96 -7.65
C ASP A 46 6.07 2.84 -8.54
N ILE A 47 5.70 4.10 -8.77
CA ILE A 47 6.43 4.97 -9.70
C ILE A 47 7.90 5.11 -9.32
N GLU A 48 8.78 4.82 -10.28
CA GLU A 48 10.22 5.03 -10.18
C GLU A 48 10.68 5.97 -11.30
N TYR A 49 11.44 7.00 -10.92
CA TYR A 49 12.01 7.98 -11.85
C TYR A 49 13.48 7.68 -12.09
N SER A 50 13.94 7.90 -13.32
CA SER A 50 15.34 7.71 -13.67
C SER A 50 16.26 8.64 -12.89
N ASP A 51 17.33 8.06 -12.34
CA ASP A 51 18.41 8.81 -11.67
C ASP A 51 19.11 9.80 -12.62
N GLU A 52 19.21 9.47 -13.91
CA GLU A 52 19.85 10.32 -14.92
C GLU A 52 18.90 11.42 -15.44
N LEU A 53 17.62 11.09 -15.57
CA LEU A 53 16.59 11.98 -16.12
C LEU A 53 15.37 12.00 -15.19
N PRO A 54 15.30 12.89 -14.19
CA PRO A 54 14.25 12.90 -13.15
C PRO A 54 12.82 13.17 -13.65
N TRP A 55 12.66 13.49 -14.93
CA TRP A 55 11.38 13.66 -15.61
C TRP A 55 10.94 12.43 -16.40
N MET A 56 11.82 11.43 -16.54
CA MET A 56 11.57 10.18 -17.23
C MET A 56 11.25 9.10 -16.20
N MET A 57 10.09 8.45 -16.36
CA MET A 57 9.75 7.27 -15.57
C MET A 57 10.55 6.07 -16.08
N GLU A 58 11.09 5.25 -15.18
CA GLU A 58 11.81 4.03 -15.56
C GLU A 58 10.87 2.96 -16.15
N HIS A 59 9.64 2.93 -15.64
CA HIS A 59 8.58 2.08 -16.14
C HIS A 59 7.21 2.77 -16.04
N MET A 60 6.19 2.17 -16.65
CA MET A 60 4.82 2.62 -16.45
C MET A 60 4.39 2.27 -15.01
N PRO A 61 3.84 3.23 -14.24
CA PRO A 61 3.47 2.99 -12.85
C PRO A 61 2.30 2.00 -12.77
N ASN A 62 2.45 1.01 -11.90
CA ASN A 62 1.43 0.07 -11.50
C ASN A 62 0.74 0.58 -10.23
N PRO A 63 -0.58 0.39 -10.12
CA PRO A 63 -1.29 0.71 -8.90
C PRO A 63 -0.91 -0.27 -7.79
N SER A 64 -0.67 0.25 -6.60
CA SER A 64 -0.38 -0.50 -5.38
C SER A 64 -1.44 -0.22 -4.32
N TYR A 65 -1.99 -1.28 -3.74
CA TYR A 65 -3.00 -1.21 -2.70
C TYR A 65 -2.50 -1.90 -1.43
N TYR A 66 -2.62 -1.23 -0.29
CA TYR A 66 -2.30 -1.78 1.02
C TYR A 66 -3.55 -1.73 1.91
N TYR A 67 -3.86 -2.82 2.59
CA TYR A 67 -5.03 -2.92 3.46
C TYR A 67 -4.57 -3.00 4.90
N ILE A 68 -4.77 -1.91 5.65
CA ILE A 68 -4.29 -1.76 7.02
C ILE A 68 -5.43 -2.00 7.99
N SER A 69 -5.29 -2.97 8.89
CA SER A 69 -6.27 -3.25 9.94
C SER A 69 -6.49 -2.02 10.81
N MET A 70 -7.72 -1.53 10.88
CA MET A 70 -8.06 -0.39 11.75
C MET A 70 -7.91 -0.77 13.23
N VAL A 71 -8.01 -2.05 13.57
CA VAL A 71 -7.97 -2.55 14.94
C VAL A 71 -6.54 -2.86 15.37
N GLU A 72 -5.82 -3.65 14.57
CA GLU A 72 -4.50 -4.17 14.92
C GLU A 72 -3.36 -3.23 14.51
N GLY A 73 -3.61 -2.30 13.58
CA GLY A 73 -2.58 -1.38 13.10
C GLY A 73 -1.45 -2.06 12.33
N LYS A 74 -1.75 -3.13 11.59
CA LYS A 74 -0.82 -3.85 10.71
C LYS A 74 -1.37 -3.97 9.29
N CYS A 75 -0.47 -4.09 8.31
CA CYS A 75 -0.84 -4.44 6.94
C CYS A 75 -1.27 -5.90 6.89
N ILE A 76 -2.53 -6.17 6.51
CA ILE A 76 -3.11 -7.53 6.52
C ILE A 76 -3.35 -8.08 5.12
N ALA A 77 -3.36 -7.21 4.10
CA ALA A 77 -3.44 -7.61 2.72
C ALA A 77 -2.79 -6.55 1.83
N ILE A 78 -2.49 -6.95 0.60
CA ILE A 78 -2.00 -6.10 -0.48
C ILE A 78 -2.72 -6.43 -1.78
N GLY A 79 -2.71 -5.53 -2.74
CA GLY A 79 -3.26 -5.75 -4.07
C GLY A 79 -2.55 -4.91 -5.12
N SER A 80 -2.66 -5.33 -6.37
CA SER A 80 -2.19 -4.58 -7.55
C SER A 80 -3.35 -4.19 -8.47
N ARG A 81 -4.60 -4.47 -8.07
CA ARG A 81 -5.83 -4.08 -8.75
C ARG A 81 -6.94 -3.86 -7.71
N PRO A 82 -7.94 -3.02 -8.02
CA PRO A 82 -9.17 -3.00 -7.24
C PRO A 82 -9.77 -4.40 -7.14
N ASP A 83 -10.27 -4.77 -5.96
CA ASP A 83 -10.93 -6.05 -5.65
C ASP A 83 -10.07 -7.32 -5.73
N GLU A 84 -8.80 -7.22 -6.13
CA GLU A 84 -7.84 -8.33 -6.14
C GLU A 84 -6.81 -8.13 -5.03
N PHE A 85 -6.92 -8.92 -3.96
CA PHE A 85 -6.02 -8.83 -2.81
C PHE A 85 -5.46 -10.19 -2.36
N LYS A 86 -4.21 -10.16 -1.91
CA LYS A 86 -3.52 -11.26 -1.25
C LYS A 86 -3.35 -10.91 0.22
N ARG A 87 -3.82 -11.79 1.11
CA ARG A 87 -3.58 -11.66 2.55
C ARG A 87 -2.08 -11.79 2.82
N VAL A 88 -1.58 -10.93 3.69
CA VAL A 88 -0.23 -11.05 4.23
C VAL A 88 -0.32 -12.07 5.35
N ASN A 89 0.27 -13.25 5.14
CA ASN A 89 0.47 -14.20 6.24
C ASN A 89 1.48 -13.59 7.21
N GLU A 90 1.34 -13.85 8.51
CA GLU A 90 2.30 -13.38 9.53
C GLU A 90 3.75 -13.84 9.26
N ASP A 91 3.92 -14.82 8.36
CA ASP A 91 5.21 -15.38 7.93
C ASP A 91 5.68 -14.97 6.52
N GLY A 92 5.19 -13.88 5.93
CA GLY A 92 5.90 -13.23 4.80
C GLY A 92 6.15 -14.06 3.52
N PHE A 93 5.52 -15.23 3.32
CA PHE A 93 5.73 -16.05 2.12
C PHE A 93 4.44 -16.65 1.55
N SER A 94 4.30 -16.52 0.24
CA SER A 94 3.73 -17.51 -0.69
C SER A 94 4.11 -17.12 -2.11
#